data_AF-A0A8S2VLQ1-F1
#
_entry.id   AF-A0A8S2VLQ1-F1
#
_cell.length_a   1.000
_cell.length_b   1.000
_cell.length_c   1.000
_cell.angle_alpha   90.00
_cell.angle_beta   90.00
_cell.angle_gamma   90.00
#
_symmetry.space_group_name_H-M   'P 1'
#
loop_
_entity.id
_entity.type
_entity.pdbx_description
1 polymer ?
#
loop_
_entity_poly.entity_id
_entity_poly.type
_entity_poly.pdbx_seq_one_letter_code
_entity_poly.pdbx_strand_id
1 'polypeptide(L)'
;MGSNILFDYTINLPISTLYNRLPGHNGSSPHGGTTILSKEEESHLVYVIKTMQDYNHPVSNSNVCTIAWCYMAELKKDIPDNGPGKDWFYGFMRRWSSELKIMKSMKFEKARNDALSVQVLDIWFNKLYIMLKKLDLFDKPTNIFNCDESEFSDDPDKKSVVVRRERRYSIDVHGGSGKSQTAVLLTTSASGRYEKKLICAG
;
A
#
# COMPACT_ATOMS: atom_id res chain seq x y z
N MET A 1 54.65 -16.16 -18.53
CA MET A 1 55.08 -14.76 -18.36
C MET A 1 54.18 -14.13 -17.31
N GLY A 2 54.70 -13.88 -16.11
CA GLY A 2 53.92 -13.37 -14.98
C GLY A 2 53.70 -11.87 -15.11
N SER A 3 52.44 -11.44 -15.14
CA SER A 3 52.05 -10.04 -15.05
C SER A 3 52.30 -9.53 -13.63
N ASN A 4 53.39 -8.80 -13.43
CA ASN A 4 53.68 -8.09 -12.20
C ASN A 4 52.66 -6.95 -12.03
N ILE A 5 51.69 -7.15 -11.13
CA ILE A 5 50.72 -6.11 -10.76
C ILE A 5 51.44 -5.13 -9.84
N LEU A 6 51.64 -3.89 -10.30
CA LEU A 6 52.20 -2.83 -9.48
C LEU A 6 51.17 -2.35 -8.46
N PHE A 7 51.59 -2.22 -7.20
CA PHE A 7 50.77 -1.76 -6.07
C PHE A 7 51.26 -0.39 -5.60
N ASP A 8 50.32 0.46 -5.17
CA ASP A 8 50.64 1.66 -4.41
C ASP A 8 50.80 1.29 -2.93
N TYR A 9 52.01 1.46 -2.38
CA TYR A 9 52.35 1.09 -1.00
C TYR A 9 51.69 1.98 0.05
N THR A 10 51.11 3.12 -0.33
CA THR A 10 50.46 4.04 0.62
C THR A 10 49.01 3.68 0.91
N ILE A 11 48.32 3.03 -0.04
CA ILE A 11 46.87 2.74 0.03
C ILE A 11 46.53 1.25 -0.14
N ASN A 12 47.55 0.40 -0.31
CA ASN A 12 47.44 -1.07 -0.46
C ASN A 12 46.37 -1.49 -1.48
N LEU A 13 46.35 -0.80 -2.62
CA LEU A 13 45.47 -1.08 -3.76
C LEU A 13 46.31 -1.22 -5.04
N PRO A 14 45.92 -2.09 -5.98
CA PRO A 14 46.58 -2.18 -7.28
C PRO A 14 46.52 -0.84 -8.02
N ILE A 15 47.61 -0.43 -8.69
CA ILE A 15 47.66 0.82 -9.47
C ILE A 15 46.59 0.83 -10.57
N SER A 16 46.26 -0.33 -11.14
CA SER A 16 45.15 -0.48 -12.10
C SER A 16 43.79 -0.08 -11.53
N THR A 17 43.57 -0.31 -10.23
CA THR A 17 42.32 0.08 -9.54
C THR A 17 42.24 1.59 -9.37
N LEU A 18 43.36 2.22 -9.03
CA LEU A 18 43.49 3.69 -9.00
C LEU A 18 43.26 4.29 -10.37
N TYR A 19 43.92 3.74 -11.40
CA TYR A 19 43.80 4.19 -12.78
C TYR A 19 42.37 4.12 -13.31
N ASN A 20 41.66 3.02 -13.06
CA ASN A 20 40.24 2.90 -13.42
C ASN A 20 39.38 3.93 -12.69
N ARG A 21 39.68 4.23 -11.42
CA ARG A 21 38.96 5.22 -10.61
C ARG A 21 39.25 6.68 -10.96
N LEU A 22 40.16 6.97 -11.88
CA LEU A 22 40.39 8.33 -12.35
C LEU A 22 39.15 8.87 -13.10
N PRO A 23 38.84 10.17 -12.97
CA PRO A 23 37.75 10.81 -13.69
C PRO A 23 37.89 10.61 -15.20
N GLY A 24 36.84 10.11 -15.86
CA GLY A 24 36.83 9.83 -17.31
C GLY A 24 37.32 8.42 -17.70
N HIS A 25 37.90 7.65 -16.77
CA HIS A 25 38.31 6.25 -17.02
C HIS A 25 37.26 5.22 -16.60
N ASN A 26 36.37 5.57 -15.68
CA ASN A 26 35.17 4.81 -15.40
C ASN A 26 34.05 5.24 -16.34
N GLY A 27 33.59 4.32 -17.20
CA GLY A 27 32.23 4.41 -17.71
C GLY A 27 31.29 4.49 -16.51
N SER A 28 30.42 5.49 -16.46
CA SER A 28 29.44 5.71 -15.39
C SER A 28 28.32 4.66 -15.41
N SER A 29 28.67 3.39 -15.57
CA SER A 29 27.74 2.29 -15.44
C SER A 29 27.43 2.14 -13.95
N PRO A 30 26.15 2.27 -13.56
CA PRO A 30 25.75 2.01 -12.18
C PRO A 30 26.28 0.64 -11.75
N HIS A 31 26.94 0.58 -10.60
CA HIS A 31 27.38 -0.69 -10.03
C HIS A 31 26.13 -1.48 -9.59
N GLY A 32 25.67 -2.39 -10.45
CA GLY A 32 24.53 -3.27 -10.22
C GLY A 32 24.25 -4.15 -11.44
N GLY A 33 23.85 -5.40 -11.22
CA GLY A 33 23.45 -6.29 -12.30
C GLY A 33 22.25 -5.74 -13.09
N THR A 34 22.22 -6.01 -14.39
CA THR A 34 21.11 -5.65 -15.28
C THR A 34 19.82 -6.28 -14.77
N THR A 35 18.74 -5.52 -14.69
CA THR A 35 17.42 -6.05 -14.37
C THR A 35 16.91 -6.92 -15.53
N ILE A 36 16.22 -8.03 -15.23
CA ILE A 36 15.61 -8.91 -16.26
C ILE A 36 14.64 -8.13 -17.15
N LEU A 37 13.91 -7.19 -16.55
CA LEU A 37 13.04 -6.25 -17.25
C LEU A 37 13.74 -4.92 -17.49
N SER A 38 13.53 -4.34 -18.67
CA SER A 38 13.90 -2.97 -18.98
C SER A 38 13.07 -1.97 -18.17
N LYS A 39 13.50 -0.72 -18.12
CA LYS A 39 12.75 0.33 -17.41
C LYS A 39 11.36 0.54 -18.02
N GLU A 40 11.25 0.43 -19.34
CA GLU A 40 10.01 0.55 -20.10
C GLU A 40 9.06 -0.61 -19.79
N GLU A 41 9.58 -1.84 -19.74
CA GLU A 41 8.82 -3.04 -19.35
C GLU A 41 8.33 -2.95 -17.89
N GLU A 42 9.19 -2.51 -16.97
CA GLU A 42 8.78 -2.26 -15.58
C GLU A 42 7.73 -1.16 -15.47
N SER A 43 7.80 -0.12 -16.30
CA SER A 43 6.80 0.96 -16.34
C SER A 43 5.41 0.43 -16.71
N HIS A 44 5.34 -0.53 -17.63
CA HIS A 44 4.08 -1.19 -17.97
C HIS A 44 3.52 -1.98 -16.78
N LEU A 45 4.37 -2.69 -16.03
CA LEU A 45 3.95 -3.37 -14.80
C LEU A 45 3.42 -2.38 -13.75
N VAL A 46 4.07 -1.22 -13.60
CA VAL A 46 3.59 -0.14 -12.72
C VAL A 46 2.21 0.34 -13.17
N TYR A 47 1.99 0.54 -14.47
CA TYR A 47 0.69 0.91 -15.02
C TYR A 47 -0.40 -0.13 -14.69
N VAL A 48 -0.12 -1.42 -14.87
CA VAL A 48 -1.06 -2.50 -14.53
C VAL A 48 -1.45 -2.49 -13.05
N ILE A 49 -0.45 -2.37 -12.15
CA ILE A 49 -0.68 -2.30 -10.69
C ILE A 49 -1.58 -1.11 -10.34
N LYS A 50 -1.31 0.04 -10.97
CA LYS A 50 -2.07 1.27 -10.81
C LYS A 50 -3.52 1.12 -11.28
N THR A 51 -3.74 0.51 -12.44
CA THR A 51 -5.07 0.24 -12.98
C THR A 51 -5.87 -0.70 -12.07
N MET A 52 -5.27 -1.79 -11.58
CA MET A 52 -5.96 -2.71 -10.64
C MET A 52 -6.45 -1.98 -9.38
N GLN A 53 -5.68 -1.01 -8.87
CA GLN A 53 -6.09 -0.20 -7.73
C GLN A 53 -7.26 0.75 -8.04
N ASP A 54 -7.37 1.24 -9.27
CA ASP A 54 -8.49 2.08 -9.71
C ASP A 54 -9.79 1.26 -9.74
N TYR A 55 -9.69 -0.05 -9.99
CA TYR A 55 -10.79 -1.01 -9.86
C TYR A 55 -10.98 -1.57 -8.43
N ASN A 56 -10.39 -0.94 -7.41
CA ASN A 56 -10.47 -1.38 -6.00
C ASN A 56 -9.98 -2.81 -5.75
N HIS A 57 -9.03 -3.28 -6.55
CA HIS A 57 -8.32 -4.54 -6.33
C HIS A 57 -6.90 -4.26 -5.84
N PRO A 58 -6.66 -4.26 -4.52
CA PRO A 58 -5.32 -4.05 -3.98
C PRO A 58 -4.41 -5.23 -4.32
N VAL A 59 -3.22 -4.93 -4.85
CA VAL A 59 -2.27 -5.95 -5.29
C VAL A 59 -1.32 -6.25 -4.14
N SER A 60 -1.32 -7.49 -3.64
CA SER A 60 -0.38 -7.92 -2.60
C SER A 60 1.05 -8.11 -3.16
N ASN A 61 2.06 -8.18 -2.28
CA ASN A 61 3.45 -8.41 -2.70
C ASN A 61 3.61 -9.69 -3.53
N SER A 62 2.91 -10.77 -3.16
CA SER A 62 2.94 -12.03 -3.92
C SER A 62 2.26 -11.87 -5.27
N ASN A 63 1.14 -11.14 -5.36
CA ASN A 63 0.50 -10.87 -6.64
C ASN A 63 1.42 -10.05 -7.57
N VAL A 64 2.16 -9.07 -7.06
CA VAL A 64 3.14 -8.33 -7.88
C VAL A 64 4.18 -9.28 -8.47
N CYS A 65 4.74 -10.19 -7.66
CA CYS A 65 5.67 -11.22 -8.14
C CYS A 65 5.01 -12.12 -9.19
N THR A 66 3.78 -12.59 -8.98
CA THR A 66 3.06 -13.44 -9.94
C THR A 66 2.79 -12.71 -11.26
N ILE A 67 2.31 -11.47 -11.22
CA ILE A 67 2.05 -10.67 -12.43
C ILE A 67 3.35 -10.44 -13.19
N ALA A 68 4.43 -10.08 -12.48
CA ALA A 68 5.75 -9.91 -13.09
C ALA A 68 6.25 -11.22 -13.73
N TRP A 69 6.03 -12.36 -13.08
CA TRP A 69 6.41 -13.67 -13.61
C TRP A 69 5.68 -13.99 -14.91
N CYS A 70 4.35 -13.85 -14.92
CA CYS A 70 3.54 -14.05 -16.12
C CYS A 70 3.96 -13.11 -17.25
N TYR A 71 4.23 -11.85 -16.93
CA TYR A 71 4.65 -10.84 -17.91
C TYR A 71 6.03 -11.14 -18.51
N MET A 72 7.00 -11.56 -17.68
CA MET A 72 8.31 -11.98 -18.17
C MET A 72 8.21 -13.21 -19.09
N ALA A 73 7.29 -14.15 -18.78
CA ALA A 73 7.08 -15.36 -19.57
C ALA A 73 6.48 -15.04 -20.95
N GLU A 74 5.55 -14.09 -21.01
CA GLU A 74 4.97 -13.58 -22.25
C GLU A 74 6.03 -12.88 -23.13
N LEU A 75 6.94 -12.14 -22.50
CA LEU A 75 8.08 -11.50 -23.16
C LEU A 75 9.21 -12.49 -23.55
N LYS A 76 9.07 -13.78 -23.23
CA LYS A 76 10.06 -14.84 -23.46
C LYS A 76 11.46 -14.48 -22.91
N LYS A 77 11.49 -13.82 -21.75
CA LYS A 77 12.74 -13.54 -21.04
C LYS A 77 13.28 -14.84 -20.43
N ASP A 78 14.58 -14.85 -20.12
CA ASP A 78 15.18 -15.91 -19.32
C ASP A 78 14.82 -15.70 -17.85
N ILE A 79 13.97 -16.55 -17.30
CA ILE A 79 13.37 -16.38 -15.98
C ILE A 79 13.88 -17.51 -15.07
N PRO A 80 14.26 -17.20 -13.82
CA PRO A 80 14.55 -18.24 -12.83
C PRO A 80 13.34 -19.18 -12.66
N ASP A 81 13.57 -20.48 -12.50
CA ASP A 81 12.50 -21.48 -12.35
C ASP A 81 11.50 -21.16 -11.22
N ASN A 82 11.96 -20.50 -10.16
CA ASN A 82 11.15 -20.08 -9.01
C ASN A 82 10.51 -18.69 -9.15
N GLY A 83 10.67 -18.04 -10.31
CA GLY A 83 10.15 -16.71 -10.59
C GLY A 83 10.80 -15.59 -9.77
N PRO A 84 10.25 -14.36 -9.83
CA PRO A 84 10.75 -13.22 -9.08
C PRO A 84 10.47 -13.36 -7.57
N GLY A 85 11.55 -13.48 -6.79
CA GLY A 85 11.48 -13.57 -5.33
C GLY A 85 11.38 -12.23 -4.60
N LYS A 86 11.53 -12.28 -3.26
CA LYS A 86 11.46 -11.10 -2.39
C LYS A 86 12.50 -10.02 -2.75
N ASP A 87 13.72 -10.42 -3.09
CA ASP A 87 14.79 -9.46 -3.41
C ASP A 87 14.50 -8.69 -4.70
N TRP A 88 13.96 -9.37 -5.70
CA TRP A 88 13.48 -8.73 -6.93
C TRP A 88 12.37 -7.71 -6.60
N PHE A 89 11.40 -8.11 -5.77
CA PHE A 89 10.29 -7.25 -5.36
C PHE A 89 10.77 -5.99 -4.64
N TYR A 90 11.65 -6.12 -3.63
CA TYR A 90 12.20 -4.95 -2.94
C TYR A 90 13.07 -4.09 -3.85
N GLY A 91 13.79 -4.69 -4.79
CA GLY A 91 14.51 -3.97 -5.84
C GLY A 91 13.57 -3.15 -6.73
N PHE A 92 12.49 -3.76 -7.22
CA PHE A 92 11.45 -3.10 -8.02
C PHE A 92 10.80 -1.94 -7.25
N MET A 93 10.38 -2.18 -6.00
CA MET A 93 9.78 -1.14 -5.15
C MET A 93 10.75 0.01 -4.86
N ARG A 94 12.05 -0.26 -4.74
CA ARG A 94 13.07 0.78 -4.56
C ARG A 94 13.22 1.63 -5.83
N ARG A 95 13.28 1.00 -7.00
CA ARG A 95 13.39 1.69 -8.31
C ARG A 95 12.17 2.59 -8.56
N TRP A 96 10.98 2.11 -8.22
CA TRP A 96 9.71 2.81 -8.43
C TRP A 96 9.16 3.48 -7.18
N SER A 97 10.06 3.85 -6.25
CA SER A 97 9.67 4.44 -4.96
C SER A 97 9.02 5.82 -5.10
N SER A 98 9.25 6.54 -6.20
CA SER A 98 8.54 7.79 -6.51
C SER A 98 7.06 7.57 -6.86
N GLU A 99 6.71 6.36 -7.31
CA GLU A 99 5.41 6.03 -7.93
C GLU A 99 4.58 5.06 -7.07
N LEU A 100 5.24 4.17 -6.35
CA LEU A 100 4.62 3.10 -5.55
C LEU A 100 5.11 3.13 -4.10
N LYS A 101 4.28 2.61 -3.20
CA LYS A 101 4.62 2.37 -1.78
C LYS A 101 3.90 1.14 -1.26
N ILE A 102 4.38 0.57 -0.16
CA ILE A 102 3.72 -0.52 0.55
C ILE A 102 2.83 0.09 1.64
N MET A 103 1.58 -0.35 1.72
CA MET A 103 0.59 0.11 2.71
C MET A 103 -0.19 -1.09 3.24
N LYS A 104 -0.69 -1.00 4.47
CA LYS A 104 -1.62 -2.01 5.00
C LYS A 104 -3.01 -1.75 4.45
N SER A 105 -3.64 -2.78 3.90
CA SER A 105 -5.03 -2.64 3.45
C SER A 105 -5.99 -2.61 4.62
N MET A 106 -6.98 -1.73 4.51
CA MET A 106 -8.15 -1.69 5.37
C MET A 106 -9.23 -2.54 4.71
N LYS A 107 -9.87 -3.40 5.49
CA LYS A 107 -11.06 -4.11 5.02
C LYS A 107 -12.20 -3.11 4.96
N PHE A 108 -12.90 -3.05 3.84
CA PHE A 108 -14.09 -2.21 3.70
C PHE A 108 -15.19 -3.01 3.00
N GLU A 109 -16.40 -2.93 3.54
CA GLU A 109 -17.51 -3.68 2.99
C GLU A 109 -17.95 -3.12 1.64
N LYS A 110 -18.14 -4.02 0.67
CA LYS A 110 -18.56 -3.66 -0.69
C LYS A 110 -19.85 -2.85 -0.70
N ALA A 111 -20.86 -3.32 0.04
CA ALA A 111 -22.17 -2.69 0.13
C ALA A 111 -22.07 -1.25 0.65
N ARG A 112 -21.18 -0.99 1.62
CA ARG A 112 -20.93 0.34 2.17
C ARG A 112 -20.23 1.25 1.15
N ASN A 113 -19.32 0.71 0.34
CA ASN A 113 -18.64 1.47 -0.71
C ASN A 113 -19.59 1.86 -1.84
N ASP A 114 -20.41 0.90 -2.28
CA ASP A 114 -21.34 1.10 -3.38
C ASP A 114 -22.52 2.01 -2.99
N ALA A 115 -22.87 2.08 -1.70
CA ALA A 115 -23.90 2.96 -1.16
C ALA A 115 -23.47 4.43 -0.99
N LEU A 116 -22.17 4.73 -1.07
CA LEU A 116 -21.64 6.09 -0.91
C LEU A 116 -21.63 6.81 -2.27
N SER A 117 -22.69 7.57 -2.56
CA SER A 117 -22.73 8.52 -3.68
C SER A 117 -22.78 9.97 -3.17
N VAL A 118 -22.35 10.93 -4.01
CA VAL A 118 -22.43 12.36 -3.69
C VAL A 118 -23.87 12.75 -3.33
N GLN A 119 -24.85 12.21 -4.07
CA GLN A 119 -26.27 12.45 -3.82
C GLN A 119 -26.71 11.92 -2.45
N VAL A 120 -26.25 10.72 -2.07
CA VAL A 120 -26.57 10.14 -0.74
C VAL A 120 -25.97 11.00 0.37
N LEU A 121 -24.74 11.49 0.19
CA LEU A 121 -24.11 12.42 1.15
C LEU A 121 -24.89 13.73 1.26
N ASP A 122 -25.25 14.35 0.14
CA ASP A 122 -26.02 15.60 0.13
C ASP A 122 -27.38 15.43 0.83
N ILE A 123 -28.09 14.33 0.54
CA ILE A 123 -29.36 14.01 1.21
C ILE A 123 -29.16 13.84 2.71
N TRP A 124 -28.09 13.16 3.13
CA TRP A 124 -27.79 12.92 4.54
C TRP A 124 -27.48 14.23 5.28
N PHE A 125 -26.58 15.06 4.75
CA PHE A 125 -26.21 16.34 5.37
C PHE A 125 -27.39 17.32 5.41
N ASN A 126 -28.22 17.37 4.37
CA ASN A 126 -29.41 18.21 4.36
C ASN A 126 -30.42 17.76 5.43
N LYS A 127 -30.66 16.45 5.58
CA LYS A 127 -31.53 15.92 6.64
C LYS A 127 -30.98 16.26 8.03
N LEU A 128 -29.67 16.09 8.24
CA LEU A 128 -29.03 16.44 9.49
C LEU A 128 -29.20 17.94 9.81
N TYR A 129 -28.93 18.82 8.84
CA TYR A 129 -29.10 20.27 9.01
C TYR A 129 -30.53 20.66 9.38
N ILE A 130 -31.53 20.10 8.67
CA ILE A 130 -32.95 20.35 8.96
C ILE A 130 -33.30 19.89 10.38
N MET A 131 -32.82 18.72 10.81
CA MET A 131 -33.06 18.18 12.15
C MET A 131 -32.42 19.04 13.24
N LEU A 132 -31.16 19.44 13.07
CA LEU A 132 -30.45 20.31 14.01
C LEU A 132 -31.15 21.66 14.15
N LYS A 133 -31.62 22.23 13.04
CA LYS A 133 -32.37 23.49 13.04
C LYS A 133 -33.72 23.34 13.73
N LYS A 134 -34.47 22.28 13.41
CA LYS A 134 -35.80 22.03 13.97
C LYS A 134 -35.76 21.83 15.49
N LEU A 135 -34.72 21.20 15.99
CA LEU A 135 -34.55 20.89 17.42
C LEU A 135 -33.72 21.93 18.19
N ASP A 136 -33.27 22.99 17.52
CA ASP A 136 -32.42 24.04 18.11
C ASP A 136 -31.17 23.47 18.81
N LEU A 137 -30.43 22.62 18.10
CA LEU A 137 -29.31 21.84 18.64
C LEU A 137 -27.92 22.32 18.20
N PHE A 138 -27.83 23.33 17.33
CA PHE A 138 -26.53 23.83 16.82
C PHE A 138 -25.57 24.22 17.94
N ASP A 139 -26.07 24.85 19.00
CA ASP A 139 -25.27 25.31 20.15
C ASP A 139 -25.37 24.38 21.37
N LYS A 140 -25.93 23.18 21.21
CA LYS A 140 -26.20 22.22 22.31
C LYS A 140 -25.57 20.85 22.07
N PRO A 141 -24.23 20.75 21.95
CA PRO A 141 -23.54 19.50 21.65
C PRO A 141 -23.69 18.44 22.76
N THR A 142 -24.05 18.84 23.99
CA THR A 142 -24.35 17.91 25.09
C THR A 142 -25.59 17.06 24.85
N ASN A 143 -26.48 17.50 23.96
CA ASN A 143 -27.77 16.85 23.72
C ASN A 143 -27.76 16.00 22.43
N ILE A 144 -26.63 15.97 21.72
CA ILE A 144 -26.43 15.17 20.53
C ILE A 144 -25.56 13.98 20.93
N PHE A 145 -26.08 12.78 20.73
CA PHE A 145 -25.38 11.53 21.03
C PHE A 145 -25.16 10.74 19.75
N ASN A 146 -23.92 10.30 19.54
CA ASN A 146 -23.61 9.27 18.55
C ASN A 146 -23.60 7.92 19.26
N CYS A 147 -24.32 6.95 18.71
CA CYS A 147 -24.39 5.57 19.19
C CYS A 147 -24.02 4.69 18.00
N ASP A 148 -22.92 3.95 18.11
CA ASP A 148 -22.45 3.09 17.03
C ASP A 148 -21.90 1.77 17.60
N GLU A 149 -22.04 0.71 16.81
CA GLU A 149 -21.55 -0.62 17.15
C GLU A 149 -20.13 -0.77 16.58
N SER A 150 -19.18 -1.05 17.46
CA SER A 150 -17.80 -1.32 17.07
C SER A 150 -17.49 -2.80 17.23
N GLU A 151 -17.23 -3.45 16.11
CA GLU A 151 -16.82 -4.85 16.06
C GLU A 151 -15.29 -4.96 16.16
N PHE A 152 -14.84 -5.84 17.06
CA PHE A 152 -13.44 -6.20 17.23
C PHE A 152 -13.24 -7.64 16.78
N SER A 153 -12.52 -7.83 15.68
CA SER A 153 -12.16 -9.15 15.19
C SER A 153 -10.92 -9.69 15.90
N ASP A 154 -10.93 -10.96 16.30
CA ASP A 154 -9.77 -11.63 16.91
C ASP A 154 -8.66 -12.01 15.91
N ASP A 155 -8.78 -11.63 14.64
CA ASP A 155 -7.86 -12.06 13.57
C ASP A 155 -6.79 -11.00 13.23
N PRO A 156 -5.48 -11.31 13.29
CA PRO A 156 -4.39 -10.43 12.87
C PRO A 156 -4.23 -10.35 11.33
N ASP A 157 -5.30 -10.06 10.60
CA ASP A 157 -5.35 -10.26 9.14
C ASP A 157 -5.04 -8.98 8.33
N LYS A 158 -4.09 -8.15 8.80
CA LYS A 158 -3.66 -6.94 8.08
C LYS A 158 -2.62 -7.30 7.02
N LYS A 159 -3.06 -7.57 5.79
CA LYS A 159 -2.17 -7.83 4.65
C LYS A 159 -1.52 -6.54 4.14
N SER A 160 -0.21 -6.60 3.89
CA SER A 160 0.53 -5.52 3.21
C SER A 160 0.30 -5.60 1.71
N VAL A 161 -0.14 -4.49 1.12
CA VAL A 161 -0.43 -4.35 -0.30
C VAL A 161 0.39 -3.22 -0.91
N VAL A 162 0.64 -3.28 -2.21
CA VAL A 162 1.35 -2.26 -2.97
C VAL A 162 0.34 -1.27 -3.53
N VAL A 163 0.54 0.02 -3.24
CA VAL A 163 -0.32 1.13 -3.64
C VAL A 163 0.46 2.26 -4.34
N ARG A 164 -0.20 3.04 -5.18
CA ARG A 164 0.29 4.34 -5.67
C ARG A 164 0.77 5.23 -4.51
N ARG A 165 1.84 6.00 -4.71
CA ARG A 165 2.49 6.77 -3.63
C ARG A 165 1.57 7.81 -3.00
N GLU A 166 0.76 8.50 -3.80
CA GLU A 166 -0.17 9.55 -3.38
C GLU A 166 -1.38 9.02 -2.58
N ARG A 167 -1.72 7.73 -2.71
CA ARG A 167 -2.93 7.16 -2.14
C ARG A 167 -2.83 7.04 -0.62
N ARG A 168 -3.78 7.60 0.13
CA ARG A 168 -3.73 7.62 1.61
C ARG A 168 -4.24 6.33 2.27
N TYR A 169 -5.09 5.57 1.59
CA TYR A 169 -5.70 4.33 2.09
C TYR A 169 -5.90 3.31 0.95
N SER A 170 -5.78 2.03 1.28
CA SER A 170 -6.15 0.93 0.37
C SER A 170 -7.28 0.11 0.97
N ILE A 171 -8.23 -0.27 0.13
CA ILE A 171 -9.43 -1.00 0.52
C ILE A 171 -9.33 -2.41 -0.05
N ASP A 172 -9.51 -3.41 0.80
CA ASP A 172 -9.69 -4.81 0.40
C ASP A 172 -11.15 -5.22 0.66
N VAL A 173 -11.83 -5.68 -0.39
CA VAL A 173 -13.26 -5.96 -0.39
C VAL A 173 -13.49 -7.46 -0.20
N HIS A 174 -14.28 -7.85 0.80
CA HIS A 174 -14.53 -9.25 1.14
C HIS A 174 -16.03 -9.58 1.20
N GLY A 175 -16.36 -10.87 1.04
CA GLY A 175 -17.72 -11.36 0.79
C GLY A 175 -18.40 -12.15 1.92
N GLY A 176 -17.98 -12.04 3.19
CA GLY A 176 -18.66 -12.79 4.26
C GLY A 176 -18.27 -12.44 5.70
N SER A 177 -19.18 -12.78 6.63
CA SER A 177 -19.18 -12.46 8.08
C SER A 177 -18.50 -13.52 8.97
N GLY A 178 -17.99 -14.62 8.40
CA GLY A 178 -17.61 -15.82 9.17
C GLY A 178 -16.34 -15.71 9.99
N LYS A 179 -16.33 -14.96 11.10
CA LYS A 179 -15.31 -14.96 12.16
C LYS A 179 -15.96 -14.58 13.50
N SER A 180 -15.43 -15.08 14.62
CA SER A 180 -15.84 -14.64 15.96
C SER A 180 -15.41 -13.18 16.15
N GLN A 181 -16.33 -12.33 16.59
CA GLN A 181 -16.13 -10.90 16.77
C GLN A 181 -16.75 -10.48 18.09
N THR A 182 -16.06 -9.63 18.85
CA THR A 182 -16.67 -8.99 20.02
C THR A 182 -17.22 -7.64 19.58
N ALA A 183 -18.54 -7.44 19.72
CA ALA A 183 -19.16 -6.16 19.41
C ALA A 183 -19.38 -5.35 20.70
N VAL A 184 -19.06 -4.06 20.64
CA VAL A 184 -19.30 -3.13 21.74
C VAL A 184 -20.16 -1.98 21.22
N LEU A 185 -21.31 -1.75 21.86
CA LEU A 185 -22.12 -0.57 21.61
C LEU A 185 -21.56 0.61 22.42
N LEU A 186 -21.14 1.66 21.73
CA LEU A 186 -20.56 2.86 22.34
C LEU A 186 -21.44 4.07 22.06
N THR A 187 -21.82 4.77 23.13
CA THR A 187 -22.59 6.02 23.05
C THR A 187 -21.77 7.18 23.59
N THR A 188 -21.61 8.23 22.79
CA THR A 188 -20.82 9.42 23.13
C THR A 188 -21.58 10.69 22.79
N SER A 189 -21.51 11.71 23.63
CA SER A 189 -22.07 13.02 23.29
C SER A 189 -21.15 13.77 22.33
N ALA A 190 -21.70 14.69 21.53
CA ALA A 190 -20.91 15.56 20.66
C ALA A 190 -20.02 16.55 21.43
N SER A 191 -20.24 16.71 22.74
CA SER A 191 -19.34 17.43 23.66
C SER A 191 -18.19 16.58 24.22
N GLY A 192 -18.07 15.31 23.81
CA GLY A 192 -17.01 14.40 24.25
C GLY A 192 -17.25 13.74 25.61
N ARG A 193 -18.48 13.77 26.14
CA ARG A 193 -18.84 13.04 27.36
C ARG A 193 -19.28 11.63 27.02
N TYR A 194 -18.76 10.66 27.76
CA TYR A 194 -19.15 9.26 27.66
C TYR A 194 -20.22 8.97 28.71
N GLU A 195 -21.38 8.45 28.31
CA GLU A 195 -22.31 7.87 29.28
C GLU A 195 -21.91 6.43 29.58
N LYS A 196 -21.76 6.12 30.87
CA LYS A 196 -21.14 4.89 31.36
C LYS A 196 -22.14 3.71 31.30
N LYS A 197 -22.45 3.21 30.10
CA LYS A 197 -23.08 1.90 29.91
C LYS A 197 -22.47 1.21 28.67
N LEU A 198 -21.40 0.47 28.92
CA LEU A 198 -20.94 -0.57 28.00
C LEU A 198 -21.92 -1.73 28.09
N ILE A 199 -22.75 -1.94 27.06
CA ILE A 199 -23.49 -3.18 26.90
C ILE A 199 -22.65 -4.03 25.93
N CYS A 200 -21.98 -5.04 26.46
CA CYS A 200 -21.34 -6.06 25.63
C CYS A 200 -22.44 -7.02 25.17
N ALA A 201 -22.71 -7.06 23.86
CA ALA A 201 -23.49 -8.14 23.26
C ALA A 201 -22.48 -9.17 22.74
N GLY A 202 -22.58 -10.40 23.25
CA GLY A 202 -21.74 -11.53 22.86
C GLY A 202 -22.41 -12.43 21.85
#